data_AF-A0A3P8W0B6-F1
#
_entry.id   AF-A0A3P8W0B6-F1
#
_cell.length_a   1.000
_cell.length_b   1.000
_cell.length_c   1.000
_cell.angle_alpha   90.00
_cell.angle_beta   90.00
_cell.angle_gamma   90.00
#
_symmetry.space_group_name_H-M   'P 1'
#
loop_
_entity.id
_entity.type
_entity.pdbx_description
1 polymer ?
#
loop_
_entity_poly.entity_id
_entity_poly.type
_entity_poly.pdbx_seq_one_letter_code
_entity_poly.pdbx_strand_id
1 'polypeptide(L)'
;MATIGELKSVLRDALESSGALGQLRARIRAEVFTALDDQREPRPQLSHENLLINELIREYLEFNKYKYTASVLTAESGLPEVHLDRQFLADELKVREDTSSKSVPLLYGLVSHFLNSGDDRGKVFLRGSSLPTKSTAADKGAGTDA
;
A
#
# COMPACT_ATOMS: atom_id res chain seq x y z
N MET A 1 7.28 -38.58 -24.22
CA MET A 1 7.84 -38.50 -22.86
C MET A 1 7.85 -37.03 -22.49
N ALA A 2 7.27 -36.65 -21.34
CA ALA A 2 7.29 -35.26 -20.91
C ALA A 2 8.74 -34.83 -20.68
N THR A 3 9.14 -33.69 -21.25
CA THR A 3 10.49 -33.17 -21.09
C THR A 3 10.64 -32.53 -19.71
N ILE A 4 11.87 -32.50 -19.18
CA ILE A 4 12.17 -31.86 -17.89
C ILE A 4 11.74 -30.38 -17.87
N GLY A 5 11.79 -29.72 -19.04
CA GLY A 5 11.32 -28.34 -19.21
C GLY A 5 9.81 -28.18 -19.04
N GLU A 6 9.02 -29.07 -19.65
CA GLU A 6 7.55 -29.09 -19.50
C GLU A 6 7.15 -29.38 -18.05
N LEU A 7 7.83 -30.31 -17.39
CA LEU A 7 7.56 -30.61 -15.98
C LEU A 7 7.87 -29.40 -15.07
N LYS A 8 8.96 -28.67 -15.35
CA LYS A 8 9.29 -27.42 -14.65
C LYS A 8 8.25 -26.34 -14.86
N SER A 9 7.74 -26.19 -16.08
CA SER A 9 6.69 -25.23 -16.43
C SER A 9 5.42 -25.53 -15.65
N VAL A 10 4.93 -26.76 -15.73
CA VAL A 10 3.69 -27.18 -15.06
C VAL A 10 3.80 -27.02 -13.54
N LEU A 11 4.95 -27.36 -12.96
CA LEU A 11 5.18 -27.17 -11.53
C LEU A 11 5.21 -25.69 -11.15
N ARG A 12 5.85 -24.83 -11.95
CA ARG A 12 5.83 -23.37 -11.73
C ARG A 12 4.41 -22.84 -11.78
N ASP A 13 3.65 -23.17 -12.82
CA ASP A 13 2.28 -22.68 -13.03
C ASP A 13 1.34 -23.16 -11.90
N ALA A 14 1.54 -24.39 -11.41
CA ALA A 14 0.82 -24.91 -10.24
C ALA A 14 1.19 -24.16 -8.95
N LEU A 15 2.46 -23.82 -8.75
CA LEU A 15 2.92 -23.05 -7.59
C LEU A 15 2.53 -21.56 -7.67
N GLU A 16 2.41 -21.00 -8.88
CA GLU A 16 1.90 -19.64 -9.13
C GLU A 16 0.39 -19.58 -8.90
N SER A 17 -0.39 -20.52 -9.44
CA SER A 17 -1.85 -20.57 -9.25
C SER A 17 -2.29 -20.89 -7.83
N SER A 18 -1.55 -21.73 -7.11
CA SER A 18 -1.77 -21.97 -5.67
C SER A 18 -1.31 -20.80 -4.78
N GLY A 19 -0.56 -19.84 -5.32
CA GLY A 19 -0.01 -18.70 -4.58
C GLY A 19 1.23 -19.02 -3.73
N ALA A 20 1.65 -20.29 -3.65
CA ALA A 20 2.84 -20.72 -2.90
C ALA A 20 4.13 -20.04 -3.42
N LEU A 21 4.25 -19.85 -4.74
CA LEU A 21 5.40 -19.15 -5.32
C LEU A 21 5.38 -17.65 -4.98
N GLY A 22 4.20 -17.06 -4.88
CA GLY A 22 4.01 -15.68 -4.43
C GLY A 22 4.46 -15.50 -2.97
N GLN A 23 4.07 -16.42 -2.09
CA GLN A 23 4.50 -16.45 -0.69
C GLN A 23 6.03 -16.55 -0.57
N LEU A 24 6.63 -17.47 -1.32
CA LEU A 24 8.08 -17.67 -1.30
C LEU A 24 8.81 -16.40 -1.78
N ARG A 25 8.34 -15.78 -2.87
CA ARG A 25 8.91 -14.52 -3.38
C ARG A 25 8.76 -13.37 -2.37
N ALA A 26 7.60 -13.25 -1.72
CA ALA A 26 7.37 -12.23 -0.70
C ALA A 26 8.28 -12.42 0.51
N ARG A 27 8.41 -13.66 1.00
CA ARG A 27 9.31 -13.99 2.11
C ARG A 27 10.77 -13.75 1.74
N ILE A 28 11.20 -14.12 0.54
CA ILE A 28 12.54 -13.80 0.03
C ILE A 28 12.74 -12.28 -0.01
N ARG A 29 11.76 -11.51 -0.49
CA ARG A 29 11.86 -10.04 -0.50
C ARG A 29 11.99 -9.47 0.90
N ALA A 30 11.19 -9.95 1.86
CA ALA A 30 11.29 -9.52 3.26
C ALA A 30 12.65 -9.85 3.89
N GLU A 31 13.19 -11.04 3.61
CA GLU A 31 14.47 -11.47 4.17
C GLU A 31 15.67 -10.80 3.49
N VAL A 32 15.58 -10.56 2.19
CA VAL A 32 16.56 -9.74 1.45
C VAL A 32 16.51 -8.31 1.95
N PHE A 33 15.33 -7.74 2.18
CA PHE A 33 15.18 -6.42 2.77
C PHE A 33 15.82 -6.38 4.16
N THR A 34 15.49 -7.33 5.04
CA THR A 34 16.07 -7.45 6.39
C THR A 34 17.60 -7.63 6.37
N ALA A 35 18.14 -8.42 5.44
CA ALA A 35 19.57 -8.68 5.33
C ALA A 35 20.33 -7.50 4.70
N LEU A 36 19.66 -6.71 3.86
CA LEU A 36 20.19 -5.45 3.30
C LEU A 36 19.86 -4.23 4.16
N ASP A 37 19.08 -4.40 5.24
CA ASP A 37 18.64 -3.35 6.15
C ASP A 37 19.84 -2.87 6.98
N ASP A 38 20.65 -2.00 6.37
CA ASP A 38 21.45 -1.04 7.11
C ASP A 38 20.44 -0.25 7.97
N GLN A 39 20.43 -0.51 9.29
CA GLN A 39 19.55 0.08 10.33
C GLN A 39 19.59 1.62 10.43
N ARG A 40 20.05 2.31 9.39
CA ARG A 40 20.28 3.75 9.28
C ARG A 40 19.15 4.48 8.57
N GLU A 41 18.29 3.81 7.81
CA GLU A 41 17.07 4.43 7.26
C GLU A 41 15.88 4.14 8.18
N PRO A 42 15.46 5.11 9.04
CA PRO A 42 14.27 4.92 9.85
C PRO A 42 13.08 4.69 8.92
N ARG A 43 12.31 3.61 9.16
CA ARG A 43 11.05 3.35 8.46
C ARG A 43 10.29 4.69 8.32
N PRO A 44 9.87 5.08 7.11
CA PRO A 44 9.22 6.36 6.92
C PRO A 44 8.06 6.48 7.89
N GLN A 45 8.03 7.55 8.68
CA GLN A 45 6.96 7.76 9.65
C GLN A 45 5.64 7.80 8.88
N LEU A 46 4.72 6.90 9.24
CA LEU A 46 3.42 6.81 8.61
C LEU A 46 2.66 8.11 8.91
N SER A 47 2.53 9.00 7.93
CA SER A 47 1.70 10.18 8.08
C SER A 47 0.24 9.75 8.22
N HIS A 48 -0.58 10.61 8.83
CA HIS A 48 -2.01 10.39 8.95
C HIS A 48 -2.66 10.11 7.58
N GLU A 49 -2.27 10.88 6.56
CA GLU A 49 -2.75 10.67 5.18
C GLU A 49 -2.34 9.30 4.63
N ASN A 50 -1.08 8.90 4.82
CA ASN A 50 -0.60 7.59 4.36
C ASN A 50 -1.27 6.43 5.09
N LEU A 51 -1.60 6.61 6.38
CA LEU A 51 -2.35 5.64 7.16
C LEU A 51 -3.73 5.40 6.53
N LEU A 52 -4.49 6.47 6.26
CA LEU A 52 -5.81 6.37 5.62
C LEU A 52 -5.72 5.75 4.22
N ILE A 53 -4.74 6.17 3.41
CA ILE A 53 -4.54 5.63 2.06
C ILE A 53 -4.24 4.13 2.12
N ASN A 54 -3.33 3.72 2.99
CA ASN A 54 -2.92 2.32 3.10
C ASN A 54 -4.05 1.44 3.63
N GLU A 55 -4.90 1.94 4.54
CA GLU A 55 -6.12 1.23 4.98
C GLU A 55 -7.11 1.05 3.83
N LEU A 56 -7.38 2.10 3.05
CA LEU A 56 -8.25 2.01 1.87
C LEU A 56 -7.73 0.99 0.85
N ILE A 57 -6.42 0.98 0.62
CA ILE A 57 -5.76 0.00 -0.27
C ILE A 57 -5.88 -1.41 0.34
N ARG A 58 -5.62 -1.59 1.63
CA ARG A 58 -5.73 -2.90 2.28
C ARG A 58 -7.16 -3.46 2.17
N GLU A 59 -8.17 -2.64 2.47
CA GLU A 59 -9.59 -3.03 2.34
C GLU A 59 -9.92 -3.46 0.90
N TYR A 60 -9.45 -2.70 -0.09
CA TYR A 60 -9.58 -3.05 -1.51
C TYR A 60 -8.94 -4.40 -1.86
N LEU A 61 -7.70 -4.63 -1.41
CA LEU A 61 -6.94 -5.85 -1.68
C LEU A 61 -7.63 -7.07 -1.04
N GLU A 62 -8.11 -6.93 0.19
CA GLU A 62 -8.79 -8.00 0.93
C GLU A 62 -10.13 -8.37 0.29
N PHE A 63 -10.90 -7.38 -0.13
CA PHE A 63 -12.17 -7.59 -0.84
C PHE A 63 -11.95 -8.36 -2.15
N ASN A 64 -10.93 -7.97 -2.93
CA ASN A 64 -10.57 -8.61 -4.20
C ASN A 64 -9.72 -9.90 -4.05
N LYS A 65 -9.52 -10.40 -2.82
CA LYS A 65 -8.78 -11.63 -2.50
C LYS A 65 -7.29 -11.59 -2.84
N TYR A 66 -6.68 -10.42 -2.90
CA TYR A 66 -5.24 -10.22 -3.09
C TYR A 66 -4.46 -10.32 -1.77
N LYS A 67 -4.65 -11.43 -1.04
CA LYS A 67 -4.13 -11.63 0.33
C LYS A 67 -2.62 -11.47 0.44
N TYR A 68 -1.86 -11.93 -0.56
CA TYR A 68 -0.40 -11.86 -0.54
C TYR A 68 0.11 -10.43 -0.73
N THR A 69 -0.52 -9.67 -1.61
CA THR A 69 -0.19 -8.25 -1.81
C THR A 69 -0.51 -7.42 -0.57
N ALA A 70 -1.63 -7.72 0.11
CA ALA A 70 -1.99 -7.06 1.35
C ALA A 70 -0.95 -7.31 2.45
N SER A 71 -0.46 -8.55 2.59
CA SER A 71 0.59 -8.89 3.55
C SER A 71 1.90 -8.14 3.30
N VAL A 72 2.31 -8.02 2.04
CA VAL A 72 3.51 -7.25 1.67
C VAL A 72 3.31 -5.76 1.98
N LEU A 73 2.15 -5.20 1.62
CA LEU A 73 1.82 -3.80 1.93
C LEU A 73 1.92 -3.51 3.43
N THR A 74 1.33 -4.36 4.28
CA THR A 74 1.38 -4.17 5.74
C THR A 74 2.82 -4.21 6.26
N ALA A 75 3.64 -5.15 5.78
CA ALA A 75 5.03 -5.28 6.19
C ALA A 75 5.91 -4.09 5.73
N GLU A 76 5.72 -3.61 4.49
CA GLU A 76 6.52 -2.54 3.91
C GLU A 76 6.12 -1.15 4.41
N SER A 77 4.82 -0.92 4.61
CA SER A 77 4.33 0.40 5.02
C SER A 77 4.46 0.66 6.52
N GLY A 78 4.65 -0.37 7.35
CA GLY A 78 4.63 -0.21 8.81
C GLY A 78 3.22 0.02 9.37
N LEU A 79 2.22 -0.42 8.62
CA LEU A 79 0.81 -0.34 8.96
C LEU A 79 0.49 -1.34 10.09
N PRO A 80 -0.37 -0.98 11.05
CA PRO A 80 -0.77 -1.92 12.10
C PRO A 80 -1.42 -3.19 11.53
N GLU A 81 -1.19 -4.33 12.17
CA GLU A 81 -1.90 -5.58 11.81
C GLU A 81 -3.40 -5.51 12.13
N VAL A 82 -3.76 -4.69 13.11
CA VAL A 82 -5.15 -4.41 13.48
C VAL A 82 -5.72 -3.39 12.50
N HIS A 83 -6.80 -3.76 11.81
CA HIS A 83 -7.52 -2.88 10.91
C HIS A 83 -8.12 -1.70 11.66
N LEU A 84 -8.09 -0.52 11.02
CA LEU A 84 -8.88 0.58 11.52
C LEU A 84 -10.36 0.29 11.37
N ASP A 85 -11.13 0.86 12.30
CA ASP A 85 -12.58 0.79 12.21
C ASP A 85 -13.07 1.51 10.95
N ARG A 86 -14.02 0.89 10.27
CA ARG A 86 -14.54 1.40 9.01
C ARG A 86 -15.32 2.70 9.21
N GLN A 87 -16.04 2.83 10.33
CA GLN A 87 -16.75 4.06 10.66
C GLN A 87 -15.76 5.20 10.86
N PHE A 88 -14.63 4.94 11.54
CA PHE A 88 -13.55 5.91 11.69
C PHE A 88 -12.98 6.36 10.33
N LEU A 89 -12.73 5.44 9.40
CA LEU A 89 -12.28 5.78 8.04
C LEU A 89 -13.30 6.66 7.29
N ALA A 90 -14.59 6.31 7.36
CA ALA A 90 -15.66 7.07 6.72
C ALA A 90 -15.77 8.49 7.29
N ASP A 91 -15.69 8.63 8.61
CA ASP A 91 -15.77 9.92 9.31
C ASP A 91 -14.58 10.81 8.96
N GLU A 92 -13.36 10.26 8.94
CA GLU A 92 -12.13 10.98 8.61
C GLU A 92 -12.14 11.47 7.15
N LEU A 93 -12.68 10.65 6.24
CA LEU A 93 -12.83 11.00 4.83
C LEU A 93 -14.08 11.84 4.55
N LYS A 94 -14.89 12.13 5.57
CA LYS A 94 -16.16 12.87 5.50
C LYS A 94 -17.15 12.27 4.50
N VAL A 95 -17.16 10.93 4.42
CA VAL A 95 -18.07 10.15 3.57
C VAL A 95 -19.20 9.61 4.42
N ARG A 96 -20.43 9.68 3.91
CA ARG A 96 -21.57 8.97 4.51
C ARG A 96 -21.80 7.67 3.76
N GLU A 97 -21.74 6.57 4.49
CA GLU A 97 -22.08 5.25 3.99
C GLU A 97 -23.58 5.00 4.11
N ASP A 98 -24.20 4.59 3.01
CA ASP A 98 -25.54 4.01 2.96
C ASP A 98 -25.46 2.47 3.05
N THR A 99 -26.60 1.79 3.12
CA THR A 99 -26.67 0.33 3.20
C THR A 99 -26.01 -0.36 2.00
N SER A 100 -25.99 0.28 0.83
CA SER A 100 -25.40 -0.28 -0.38
C SER A 100 -23.86 -0.18 -0.39
N SER A 101 -23.30 0.94 0.07
CA SER A 101 -21.84 1.17 0.14
C SER A 101 -21.14 0.30 1.18
N LYS A 102 -21.83 -0.15 2.25
CA LYS A 102 -21.28 -1.11 3.24
C LYS A 102 -20.90 -2.47 2.65
N SER A 103 -21.42 -2.81 1.47
CA SER A 103 -21.17 -4.11 0.81
C SER A 103 -19.88 -4.16 0.00
N VAL A 104 -19.25 -3.01 -0.25
CA VAL A 104 -18.02 -2.86 -1.05
C VAL A 104 -16.99 -2.04 -0.29
N PRO A 105 -15.70 -2.06 -0.66
CA PRO A 105 -14.69 -1.20 -0.04
C PRO A 105 -15.02 0.28 -0.22
N LEU A 106 -14.66 1.10 0.76
CA LEU A 106 -14.93 2.54 0.76
C LEU A 106 -14.30 3.24 -0.46
N LEU A 107 -13.17 2.70 -0.94
CA LEU A 107 -12.51 3.15 -2.17
C LEU A 107 -13.41 3.07 -3.41
N TYR A 108 -14.29 2.07 -3.52
CA TYR A 108 -15.24 1.97 -4.63
C TYR A 108 -16.24 3.12 -4.58
N GLY A 109 -16.80 3.40 -3.39
CA GLY A 109 -17.75 4.49 -3.19
C GLY A 109 -17.14 5.86 -3.51
N LEU A 110 -15.89 6.09 -3.09
CA LEU A 110 -15.14 7.31 -3.43
C LEU A 110 -14.99 7.48 -4.94
N VAL A 111 -14.53 6.45 -5.65
CA VAL A 111 -14.35 6.50 -7.11
C VAL A 111 -15.68 6.72 -7.82
N SER A 112 -16.74 5.99 -7.44
CA SER A 112 -18.08 6.18 -7.99
C SER A 112 -18.61 7.60 -7.77
N HIS A 113 -18.37 8.18 -6.60
CA HIS A 113 -18.73 9.57 -6.33
C HIS A 113 -18.02 10.52 -7.30
N PHE A 114 -16.70 10.42 -7.49
CA PHE A 114 -15.98 11.32 -8.40
C PHE A 114 -16.30 11.11 -9.88
N LEU A 115 -16.58 9.88 -10.31
CA LEU A 115 -16.98 9.59 -11.69
C LEU A 115 -18.37 10.14 -12.03
N ASN A 116 -19.31 10.04 -11.08
CA ASN A 116 -20.70 10.47 -11.28
C ASN A 116 -20.93 11.96 -10.94
N SER A 117 -20.05 12.58 -10.16
CA SER A 117 -20.13 14.01 -9.81
C SER A 117 -19.70 14.96 -10.95
N GLY A 118 -19.27 14.42 -12.09
CA GLY A 118 -18.73 15.18 -13.22
C GLY A 118 -19.74 16.09 -13.94
N ASP A 119 -21.03 16.00 -13.65
CA ASP A 119 -22.08 16.74 -14.39
C ASP A 119 -22.55 18.04 -13.69
N ASP A 120 -22.45 18.15 -12.35
CA ASP A 120 -23.06 19.27 -11.61
C ASP A 120 -22.06 20.28 -11.00
N ARG A 121 -20.77 19.94 -10.89
CA ARG A 121 -19.74 20.85 -10.34
C ARG A 121 -18.42 20.60 -11.07
N GLY A 122 -17.93 21.61 -11.79
CA GLY A 122 -16.70 21.53 -12.56
C GLY A 122 -15.52 20.91 -11.79
N LYS A 123 -14.58 20.32 -12.56
CA LYS A 123 -13.40 19.56 -12.10
C LYS A 123 -12.91 19.98 -10.70
N VAL A 124 -12.96 19.04 -9.75
CA VAL A 124 -12.43 19.23 -8.39
C VAL A 124 -10.91 19.46 -8.47
N PHE A 125 -10.43 20.59 -7.95
CA PHE A 125 -9.00 20.90 -7.91
C PHE A 125 -8.35 20.19 -6.71
N LEU A 126 -7.57 19.14 -6.97
CA LEU A 126 -6.81 18.44 -5.93
C LEU A 126 -5.56 19.25 -5.58
N ARG A 127 -5.53 19.83 -4.38
CA ARG A 127 -4.35 20.54 -3.85
C ARG A 127 -3.52 19.55 -3.06
N GLY A 128 -2.32 19.19 -3.54
CA GLY A 128 -1.40 18.32 -2.81
C GLY A 128 -0.90 19.01 -1.54
N SER A 129 -1.12 18.39 -0.38
CA SER A 129 -0.40 18.67 0.86
C SER A 129 1.04 18.19 0.67
N SER A 130 1.98 19.12 0.49
CA SER A 130 3.40 18.79 0.41
C SER A 130 3.85 18.13 1.71
N LEU A 131 4.38 16.90 1.63
CA LEU A 131 5.12 16.25 2.71
C LEU A 131 6.21 17.21 3.25
N PRO A 132 6.44 17.28 4.57
CA PRO A 132 7.55 18.06 5.10
C PRO A 132 8.86 17.40 4.65
N THR A 133 9.53 18.01 3.68
CA THR A 133 10.91 17.67 3.31
C THR A 133 11.78 17.93 4.53
N LYS A 134 12.31 16.85 5.13
CA LYS A 134 13.35 16.95 6.16
C LYS A 134 14.50 17.78 5.58
N SER A 135 14.70 18.98 6.12
CA SER A 135 15.88 19.79 5.85
C SER A 135 17.08 19.05 6.41
N THR A 136 17.84 18.37 5.54
CA THR A 136 19.18 17.91 5.88
C THR A 136 20.09 19.13 5.85
N ALA A 137 20.31 19.72 7.03
CA ALA A 137 21.43 20.61 7.28
C ALA A 137 22.72 19.80 7.02
N ALA A 138 23.30 19.99 5.84
CA ALA A 138 24.64 19.56 5.55
C ALA A 138 25.60 20.54 6.22
N ASP A 139 26.06 20.13 7.40
CA ASP A 139 27.33 20.49 7.98
C ASP A 139 28.41 20.61 6.90
N LYS A 140 28.85 21.84 6.62
CA LYS A 140 30.10 22.10 5.90
C LYS A 140 31.12 22.58 6.92
N GLY A 141 31.82 21.62 7.51
CA GLY A 141 33.21 21.83 7.91
C GLY A 141 34.03 22.22 6.69
N ALA A 142 34.56 23.45 6.70
CA ALA A 142 35.63 23.88 5.81
C ALA A 142 36.63 24.65 6.68
N GLY A 143 37.64 23.94 7.18
CA GLY A 143 38.91 24.58 7.45
C GLY A 143 39.67 24.73 6.15
N THR A 144 40.18 25.93 5.88
CA THR A 144 41.58 26.22 5.52
C THR A 144 41.76 27.73 5.31
N ASP A 145 42.95 28.20 5.68
CA ASP A 145 43.64 29.43 5.29
C ASP A 145 43.39 30.73 6.09
N ALA A 146 44.20 30.90 7.15
CA ALA A 146 45.16 32.01 7.30
C ALA A 146 46.14 31.73 8.45
#